data_AF-A0AA96FGM4-F1
#
_entry.id   AF-A0AA96FGM4-F1
#
_cell.length_a   1.000
_cell.length_b   1.000
_cell.length_c   1.000
_cell.angle_alpha   90.00
_cell.angle_beta   90.00
_cell.angle_gamma   90.00
#
_symmetry.space_group_name_H-M   'P 1'
#
loop_
_entity.id
_entity.type
_entity.pdbx_description
1 polymer ?
#
loop_
_entity_poly.entity_id
_entity_poly.type
_entity_poly.pdbx_seq_one_letter_code
_entity_poly.pdbx_strand_id
1 'polypeptide(L)'
;METTSRAVAQAPAAEGGEHLPSARRTVDGYLLAPFPWYGLDEAFTGPRWLMQVGTSADGTVEHGSTGHGDEPSVRNEYVSGSPEDPKEKFAVVVTVAANPSRRSADGTGLLEATSVSSAAWLAGLGLLSVTWPMQMDHALRDDWLEQQTETAWVLADDLAGPAWSSLSLPVDGVPTPFHYRESEFGWVLAGSTPQGVHVGAYGRGMSAYGLGFAVIKDITSYA
;
A
#
# COMPACT_ATOMS: atom_id res chain seq x y z
N MET A 1 -52.28 -3.93 29.97
CA MET A 1 -51.17 -4.80 29.55
C MET A 1 -50.12 -3.91 28.92
N GLU A 2 -49.06 -3.62 29.67
CA GLU A 2 -47.93 -2.81 29.24
C GLU A 2 -46.73 -3.75 29.12
N THR A 3 -46.15 -3.85 27.93
CA THR A 3 -44.96 -4.68 27.67
C THR A 3 -43.73 -3.80 27.64
N THR A 4 -42.97 -3.82 28.73
CA THR A 4 -41.62 -3.26 28.84
C THR A 4 -40.61 -4.19 28.17
N SER A 5 -39.94 -3.70 27.13
CA SER A 5 -38.86 -4.41 26.43
C SER A 5 -37.56 -4.31 27.23
N ARG A 6 -37.01 -5.47 27.59
CA ARG A 6 -35.84 -5.65 28.44
C ARG A 6 -34.58 -5.70 27.57
N ALA A 7 -33.64 -4.79 27.80
CA ALA A 7 -32.32 -4.79 27.20
C ALA A 7 -31.53 -6.05 27.60
N VAL A 8 -30.93 -6.72 26.61
CA VAL A 8 -29.99 -7.83 26.83
C VAL A 8 -28.60 -7.22 27.03
N ALA A 9 -28.09 -7.39 28.25
CA ALA A 9 -26.72 -7.05 28.60
C ALA A 9 -25.75 -8.03 27.92
N GLN A 10 -24.84 -7.49 27.11
CA GLN A 10 -23.71 -8.23 26.56
C GLN A 10 -22.64 -8.35 27.65
N ALA A 11 -22.32 -9.58 28.04
CA ALA A 11 -21.25 -9.88 28.98
C ALA A 11 -19.87 -9.59 28.35
N PRO A 12 -18.88 -9.09 29.11
CA PRO A 12 -17.55 -8.83 28.60
C PRO A 12 -16.81 -10.18 28.44
N ALA A 13 -16.32 -10.46 27.24
CA ALA A 13 -15.37 -11.54 27.03
C ALA A 13 -14.01 -11.09 27.56
N ALA A 14 -13.46 -11.90 28.45
CA ALA A 14 -12.30 -11.62 29.27
C ALA A 14 -11.01 -11.38 28.47
N GLU A 15 -10.28 -10.36 28.90
CA GLU A 15 -8.86 -10.14 28.63
C GLU A 15 -8.04 -11.29 29.22
N GLY A 16 -7.16 -11.90 28.41
CA GLY A 16 -6.29 -12.98 28.86
C GLY A 16 -5.66 -13.77 27.73
N GLY A 17 -4.98 -13.08 26.80
CA GLY A 17 -4.13 -13.70 25.78
C GLY A 17 -2.78 -12.99 25.76
N GLU A 18 -1.70 -13.76 25.90
CA GLU A 18 -0.32 -13.30 25.95
C GLU A 18 0.00 -12.33 24.79
N HIS A 19 0.60 -11.19 25.12
CA HIS A 19 0.92 -10.10 24.20
C HIS A 19 2.17 -10.41 23.35
N LEU A 20 2.12 -11.49 22.56
CA LEU A 20 2.99 -11.72 21.41
C LEU A 20 2.19 -12.36 20.24
N PRO A 21 1.47 -11.60 19.37
CA PRO A 21 0.90 -12.25 18.18
C PRO A 21 0.62 -11.41 16.90
N SER A 22 1.02 -10.14 16.74
CA SER A 22 0.72 -9.36 15.51
C SER A 22 1.88 -9.36 14.50
N ALA A 23 3.03 -8.82 14.88
CA ALA A 23 4.21 -8.68 13.99
C ALA A 23 4.67 -10.04 13.42
N ARG A 24 4.70 -11.09 14.25
CA ARG A 24 5.09 -12.44 13.82
C ARG A 24 4.13 -13.06 12.81
N ARG A 25 2.81 -12.88 13.00
CA ARG A 25 1.79 -13.33 12.04
C ARG A 25 1.88 -12.56 10.72
N THR A 26 2.25 -11.28 10.78
CA THR A 26 2.50 -10.48 9.58
C THR A 26 3.63 -11.11 8.77
N VAL A 27 4.80 -11.40 9.38
CA VAL A 27 5.95 -12.02 8.69
C VAL A 27 5.61 -13.37 8.07
N ASP A 28 4.85 -14.22 8.77
CA ASP A 28 4.47 -15.54 8.27
C ASP A 28 3.75 -15.45 6.91
N GLY A 29 2.91 -14.44 6.72
CA GLY A 29 2.26 -14.18 5.43
C GLY A 29 3.25 -13.83 4.31
N TYR A 30 4.30 -13.07 4.60
CA TYR A 30 5.35 -12.76 3.61
C TYR A 30 6.15 -14.00 3.24
N LEU A 31 6.45 -14.88 4.20
CA LEU A 31 7.24 -16.09 3.94
C LEU A 31 6.50 -17.12 3.07
N LEU A 32 5.17 -17.03 2.96
CA LEU A 32 4.34 -17.90 2.13
C LEU A 32 4.21 -17.43 0.67
N ALA A 33 4.73 -16.25 0.33
CA ALA A 33 4.56 -15.69 -1.01
C ALA A 33 5.36 -16.48 -2.08
N PRO A 34 4.74 -16.81 -3.23
CA PRO A 34 5.40 -17.54 -4.31
C PRO A 34 6.27 -16.64 -5.21
N PHE A 35 6.58 -15.42 -4.79
CA PHE A 35 7.30 -14.41 -5.55
C PHE A 35 8.24 -13.60 -4.63
N PRO A 36 9.31 -12.97 -5.17
CA PRO A 36 10.20 -12.14 -4.37
C PRO A 36 9.52 -10.84 -3.94
N TRP A 37 9.74 -10.43 -2.70
CA TRP A 37 9.34 -9.12 -2.18
C TRP A 37 10.33 -8.03 -2.58
N TYR A 38 9.82 -6.85 -2.90
CA TYR A 38 10.64 -5.67 -3.18
C TYR A 38 10.48 -4.63 -2.07
N GLY A 39 11.56 -3.90 -1.82
CA GLY A 39 11.63 -2.75 -0.93
C GLY A 39 12.66 -1.74 -1.44
N LEU A 40 12.93 -0.69 -0.66
CA LEU A 40 14.02 0.22 -0.97
C LEU A 40 15.36 -0.51 -0.85
N ASP A 41 16.29 -0.18 -1.75
CA ASP A 41 17.62 -0.79 -1.80
C ASP A 41 18.47 -0.47 -0.56
N GLU A 42 19.71 -0.96 -0.57
CA GLU A 42 20.65 -0.80 0.55
C GLU A 42 21.13 0.65 0.74
N ALA A 43 20.88 1.57 -0.21
CA ALA A 43 21.16 2.99 -0.01
C ALA A 43 20.21 3.63 1.02
N PHE A 44 19.01 3.08 1.18
CA PHE A 44 18.10 3.45 2.26
C PHE A 44 18.46 2.75 3.58
N THR A 45 18.84 3.56 4.58
CA THR A 45 19.32 3.09 5.89
C THR A 45 18.35 3.36 7.05
N GLY A 46 17.16 3.90 6.76
CA GLY A 46 16.15 4.21 7.76
C GLY A 46 15.36 2.99 8.25
N PRO A 47 14.37 3.22 9.14
CA PRO A 47 13.49 2.18 9.65
C PRO A 47 12.72 1.45 8.54
N ARG A 48 12.42 0.18 8.77
CA ARG A 48 11.72 -0.72 7.84
C ARG A 48 10.63 -1.46 8.60
N TRP A 49 9.46 -1.63 8.01
CA TRP A 49 8.30 -2.25 8.66
C TRP A 49 7.38 -2.99 7.68
N LEU A 50 6.61 -3.96 8.17
CA LEU A 50 5.70 -4.76 7.35
C LEU A 50 4.23 -4.33 7.52
N MET A 51 3.52 -4.25 6.41
CA MET A 51 2.05 -4.17 6.39
C MET A 51 1.43 -5.56 6.27
N GLN A 52 0.10 -5.67 6.33
CA GLN A 52 -0.59 -6.93 6.03
C GLN A 52 -0.42 -7.33 4.56
N VAL A 53 -0.33 -8.63 4.31
CA VAL A 53 -0.40 -9.19 2.95
C VAL A 53 -1.85 -9.37 2.51
N GLY A 54 -2.11 -9.20 1.22
CA GLY A 54 -3.37 -9.58 0.60
C GLY A 54 -3.32 -11.01 0.11
N THR A 55 -4.29 -11.82 0.52
CA THR A 55 -4.43 -13.21 0.08
C THR A 55 -5.71 -13.42 -0.69
N SER A 56 -5.65 -14.32 -1.67
CA SER A 56 -6.82 -14.80 -2.38
C SER A 56 -7.74 -15.67 -1.51
N ALA A 57 -8.92 -15.99 -2.03
CA ALA A 57 -9.87 -16.91 -1.37
C ALA A 57 -9.31 -18.32 -1.14
N ASP A 58 -8.32 -18.75 -1.94
CA ASP A 58 -7.62 -20.04 -1.77
C ASP A 58 -6.41 -19.96 -0.81
N GLY A 59 -6.16 -18.79 -0.21
CA GLY A 59 -5.06 -18.54 0.71
C GLY A 59 -3.73 -18.17 0.04
N THR A 60 -3.66 -18.11 -1.30
CA THR A 60 -2.45 -17.69 -2.00
C THR A 60 -2.18 -16.20 -1.76
N VAL A 61 -0.96 -15.84 -1.39
CA VAL A 61 -0.55 -14.43 -1.28
C VAL A 61 -0.50 -13.81 -2.68
N GLU A 62 -1.19 -12.68 -2.87
CA GLU A 62 -1.29 -11.99 -4.15
C GLU A 62 -0.49 -10.67 -4.15
N HIS A 63 -0.44 -9.99 -3.00
CA HIS A 63 0.31 -8.74 -2.85
C HIS A 63 0.63 -8.47 -1.38
N GLY A 64 1.47 -7.47 -1.14
CA GLY A 64 1.86 -7.02 0.20
C GLY A 64 2.72 -5.77 0.10
N SER A 65 2.93 -5.11 1.24
CA SER A 65 3.55 -3.78 1.26
C SER A 65 4.62 -3.67 2.34
N THR A 66 5.79 -3.19 1.94
CA THR A 66 6.91 -2.94 2.85
C THR A 66 7.14 -1.45 3.02
N GLY A 67 7.16 -0.99 4.25
CA GLY A 67 7.30 0.42 4.58
C GLY A 67 8.73 0.79 4.97
N HIS A 68 9.08 2.05 4.68
CA HIS A 68 10.40 2.62 4.86
C HIS A 68 10.26 4.04 5.41
N GLY A 69 11.00 4.35 6.47
CA GLY A 69 10.91 5.64 7.17
C GLY A 69 9.88 5.61 8.29
N ASP A 70 9.23 6.74 8.54
CA ASP A 70 8.23 6.87 9.59
C ASP A 70 6.99 6.01 9.26
N GLU A 71 6.47 5.25 10.22
CA GLU A 71 5.21 4.53 10.01
C GLU A 71 4.06 5.55 10.00
N PRO A 72 3.28 5.64 8.90
CA PRO A 72 2.28 6.69 8.75
C PRO A 72 1.14 6.48 9.75
N SER A 73 0.71 7.56 10.40
CA SER A 73 -0.37 7.49 11.39
C SER A 73 -1.49 8.50 11.10
N VAL A 74 -2.72 7.99 10.95
CA VAL A 74 -3.93 8.78 10.68
C VAL A 74 -4.19 9.87 11.74
N ARG A 75 -3.58 9.75 12.94
CA ARG A 75 -3.75 10.71 14.05
C ARG A 75 -2.80 11.92 13.98
N ASN A 76 -1.67 11.84 13.27
CA ASN A 76 -0.63 12.87 13.33
C ASN A 76 -0.94 14.11 12.49
N GLU A 77 -1.84 14.00 11.51
CA GLU A 77 -2.12 15.08 10.55
C GLU A 77 -2.74 16.34 11.20
N TYR A 78 -3.41 16.21 12.36
CA TYR A 78 -4.10 17.33 13.03
C TYR A 78 -3.41 17.88 14.28
N VAL A 79 -2.36 17.23 14.78
CA VAL A 79 -1.62 17.69 15.97
C VAL A 79 -0.54 18.70 15.61
N SER A 80 -0.16 18.80 14.33
CA SER A 80 0.95 19.64 13.86
C SER A 80 0.47 20.54 12.73
N GLY A 81 0.15 21.79 13.05
CA GLY A 81 -0.26 22.79 12.06
C GLY A 81 0.87 23.09 11.07
N SER A 82 0.67 22.68 9.82
CA SER A 82 0.95 23.39 8.56
C SER A 82 1.17 22.38 7.42
N PRO A 83 0.50 22.52 6.26
CA PRO A 83 0.68 21.65 5.08
C PRO A 83 2.11 21.65 4.49
N GLU A 84 2.92 22.67 4.82
CA GLU A 84 4.22 22.91 4.20
C GLU A 84 5.36 22.01 4.70
N ASP A 85 5.19 21.33 5.84
CA ASP A 85 6.20 20.41 6.41
C ASP A 85 5.56 19.09 6.86
N PRO A 86 5.41 18.08 5.96
CA PRO A 86 4.98 16.75 6.37
C PRO A 86 5.99 16.18 7.38
N LYS A 87 5.53 15.98 8.61
CA LYS A 87 6.36 15.44 9.71
C LYS A 87 6.77 13.99 9.44
N GLU A 88 5.88 13.21 8.84
CA GLU A 88 6.11 11.80 8.53
C GLU A 88 6.77 11.70 7.15
N LYS A 89 7.99 11.15 7.13
CA LYS A 89 8.78 10.94 5.92
C LYS A 89 8.84 9.45 5.65
N PHE A 90 8.09 9.02 4.64
CA PHE A 90 7.95 7.60 4.37
C PHE A 90 7.84 7.29 2.89
N ALA A 91 8.17 6.03 2.57
CA ALA A 91 7.87 5.39 1.31
C ALA A 91 7.40 3.95 1.59
N VAL A 92 6.32 3.54 0.93
CA VAL A 92 5.79 2.18 0.99
C VAL A 92 5.90 1.55 -0.39
N VAL A 93 6.46 0.36 -0.44
CA VAL A 93 6.65 -0.43 -1.65
C VAL A 93 5.64 -1.57 -1.65
N VAL A 94 4.71 -1.53 -2.60
CA VAL A 94 3.72 -2.56 -2.86
C VAL A 94 4.30 -3.54 -3.87
N THR A 95 4.38 -4.81 -3.51
CA THR A 95 4.75 -5.87 -4.44
C THR A 95 3.50 -6.66 -4.80
N VAL A 96 3.25 -6.85 -6.09
CA VAL A 96 2.11 -7.61 -6.62
C VAL A 96 2.63 -8.79 -7.44
N ALA A 97 2.15 -9.99 -7.14
CA ALA A 97 2.45 -11.20 -7.89
C ALA A 97 2.17 -10.98 -9.38
N ALA A 98 3.05 -11.46 -10.27
CA ALA A 98 2.78 -11.48 -11.70
C ALA A 98 1.87 -12.68 -12.02
N ASN A 99 0.65 -12.41 -12.47
CA ASN A 99 -0.33 -13.46 -12.72
C ASN A 99 -1.13 -13.14 -13.99
N PRO A 100 -0.64 -13.57 -15.18
CA PRO A 100 -1.19 -13.14 -16.46
C PRO A 100 -2.55 -13.79 -16.80
N SER A 101 -2.99 -14.80 -16.06
CA SER A 101 -4.37 -15.32 -16.11
C SER A 101 -4.60 -16.30 -14.96
N ARG A 102 -5.66 -16.09 -14.17
CA ARG A 102 -6.06 -17.00 -13.08
C ARG A 102 -7.45 -17.54 -13.35
N ARG A 103 -7.72 -18.82 -13.04
CA ARG A 103 -9.09 -19.33 -12.92
C ARG A 103 -9.64 -19.01 -11.53
N SER A 104 -10.89 -18.58 -11.46
CA SER A 104 -11.62 -18.43 -10.20
C SER A 104 -11.58 -19.74 -9.40
N ALA A 105 -11.51 -19.65 -8.07
CA ALA A 105 -11.36 -20.81 -7.19
C ALA A 105 -12.56 -21.78 -7.27
N ASP A 106 -13.72 -21.30 -7.69
CA ASP A 106 -14.93 -22.10 -7.95
C ASP A 106 -14.98 -22.66 -9.39
N GLY A 107 -13.96 -22.39 -10.20
CA GLY A 107 -13.85 -22.84 -11.59
C GLY A 107 -14.79 -22.13 -12.58
N THR A 108 -15.53 -21.11 -12.16
CA THR A 108 -16.60 -20.51 -12.97
C THR A 108 -16.16 -19.37 -13.88
N GLY A 109 -14.93 -18.87 -13.73
CA GLY A 109 -14.43 -17.72 -14.51
C GLY A 109 -12.92 -17.60 -14.58
N LEU A 110 -12.45 -16.67 -15.39
CA LEU A 110 -11.08 -16.15 -15.35
C LEU A 110 -11.10 -14.88 -14.49
N LEU A 111 -10.16 -14.77 -13.57
CA LEU A 111 -9.89 -13.54 -12.85
C LEU A 111 -8.94 -12.66 -13.67
N GLU A 112 -9.08 -11.36 -13.45
CA GLU A 112 -8.27 -10.34 -14.11
C GLU A 112 -6.79 -10.59 -13.84
N ALA A 113 -5.98 -10.39 -14.88
CA ALA A 113 -4.53 -10.51 -14.76
C ALA A 113 -4.02 -9.40 -13.83
N THR A 114 -3.13 -9.74 -12.90
CA THR A 114 -2.41 -8.69 -12.19
C THR A 114 -1.51 -7.97 -13.18
N SER A 115 -1.47 -6.65 -13.06
CA SER A 115 -0.77 -5.77 -14.00
C SER A 115 -0.09 -4.62 -13.27
N VAL A 116 0.64 -3.80 -14.03
CA VAL A 116 1.16 -2.52 -13.52
C VAL A 116 0.01 -1.63 -13.02
N SER A 117 -1.16 -1.67 -13.65
CA SER A 117 -2.35 -0.93 -13.20
C SER A 117 -2.83 -1.42 -11.84
N SER A 118 -2.81 -2.73 -11.57
CA SER A 118 -3.12 -3.28 -10.24
C SER A 118 -2.15 -2.77 -9.17
N ALA A 119 -0.86 -2.70 -9.48
CA ALA A 119 0.16 -2.18 -8.59
C ALA A 119 0.00 -0.67 -8.36
N ALA A 120 -0.33 0.08 -9.41
CA ALA A 120 -0.63 1.51 -9.33
C ALA A 120 -1.85 1.77 -8.44
N TRP A 121 -2.94 1.02 -8.65
CA TRP A 121 -4.17 1.08 -7.86
C TRP A 121 -3.93 0.81 -6.37
N LEU A 122 -3.22 -0.26 -6.03
CA LEU A 122 -2.88 -0.58 -4.64
C LEU A 122 -2.01 0.50 -3.99
N ALA A 123 -1.04 1.06 -4.73
CA ALA A 123 -0.18 2.13 -4.21
C ALA A 123 -0.99 3.42 -3.96
N GLY A 124 -1.89 3.79 -4.88
CA GLY A 124 -2.75 4.95 -4.67
C GLY A 124 -3.75 4.77 -3.53
N LEU A 125 -4.40 3.60 -3.42
CA LEU A 125 -5.24 3.29 -2.26
C LEU A 125 -4.44 3.34 -0.95
N GLY A 126 -3.21 2.84 -0.96
CA GLY A 126 -2.31 2.93 0.18
C GLY A 126 -2.06 4.37 0.62
N LEU A 127 -1.73 5.26 -0.33
CA LEU A 127 -1.56 6.69 -0.06
C LEU A 127 -2.84 7.30 0.53
N LEU A 128 -3.99 7.05 -0.10
CA LEU A 128 -5.29 7.57 0.33
C LEU A 128 -5.69 7.11 1.73
N SER A 129 -5.31 5.89 2.12
CA SER A 129 -5.62 5.35 3.44
C SER A 129 -4.89 6.06 4.58
N VAL A 130 -3.78 6.74 4.28
CA VAL A 130 -2.93 7.43 5.27
C VAL A 130 -3.01 8.95 5.16
N THR A 131 -3.68 9.49 4.15
CA THR A 131 -3.91 10.93 3.96
C THR A 131 -5.36 11.34 4.26
N TRP A 132 -6.08 10.56 5.07
CA TRP A 132 -7.48 10.82 5.39
C TRP A 132 -7.64 12.04 6.31
N PRO A 133 -8.37 13.10 5.90
CA PRO A 133 -8.62 14.23 6.79
C PRO A 133 -9.65 13.87 7.87
N MET A 134 -9.20 13.70 9.12
CA MET A 134 -10.04 13.41 10.29
C MET A 134 -11.07 14.51 10.66
N GLN A 135 -10.92 15.74 10.15
CA GLN A 135 -11.90 16.82 10.25
C GLN A 135 -12.05 17.49 8.89
N MET A 136 -13.03 17.04 8.11
CA MET A 136 -13.35 17.65 6.82
C MET A 136 -14.37 18.76 6.97
N ASP A 137 -13.97 19.99 6.61
CA ASP A 137 -14.92 20.97 6.12
C ASP A 137 -15.41 20.58 4.71
N HIS A 138 -16.27 21.40 4.11
CA HIS A 138 -16.85 21.08 2.81
C HIS A 138 -15.85 21.14 1.66
N ALA A 139 -14.90 22.08 1.67
CA ALA A 139 -13.91 22.20 0.60
C ALA A 139 -12.95 21.01 0.62
N LEU A 140 -12.45 20.64 1.80
CA LEU A 140 -11.54 19.51 1.97
C LEU A 140 -12.20 18.17 1.63
N ARG A 141 -13.52 18.05 1.84
CA ARG A 141 -14.29 16.89 1.40
C ARG A 141 -14.39 16.82 -0.12
N ASP A 142 -14.63 17.94 -0.78
CA ASP A 142 -14.75 17.99 -2.23
C ASP A 142 -13.41 17.67 -2.91
N ASP A 143 -12.30 18.25 -2.42
CA ASP A 143 -10.94 17.95 -2.91
C ASP A 143 -10.58 16.48 -2.73
N TRP A 144 -10.93 15.89 -1.58
CA TRP A 144 -10.72 14.46 -1.32
C TRP A 144 -11.58 13.56 -2.22
N LEU A 145 -12.84 13.92 -2.48
CA LEU A 145 -13.73 13.19 -3.39
C LEU A 145 -13.25 13.28 -4.85
N GLU A 146 -12.78 14.45 -5.27
CA GLU A 146 -12.13 14.64 -6.57
C GLU A 146 -10.90 13.74 -6.67
N GLN A 147 -10.06 13.70 -5.62
CA GLN A 147 -8.90 12.81 -5.57
C GLN A 147 -9.31 11.34 -5.69
N GLN A 148 -10.33 10.86 -4.98
CA GLN A 148 -10.80 9.46 -5.14
C GLN A 148 -11.25 9.17 -6.56
N THR A 149 -11.97 10.10 -7.18
CA THR A 149 -12.54 9.95 -8.52
C THR A 149 -11.45 9.94 -9.59
N GLU A 150 -10.52 10.90 -9.51
CA GLU A 150 -9.35 10.97 -10.40
C GLU A 150 -8.45 9.76 -10.20
N THR A 151 -8.16 9.39 -8.95
CA THR A 151 -7.31 8.25 -8.61
C THR A 151 -7.87 6.94 -9.12
N ALA A 152 -9.20 6.74 -9.00
CA ALA A 152 -9.86 5.58 -9.57
C ALA A 152 -9.72 5.51 -11.10
N TRP A 153 -9.84 6.63 -11.81
CA TRP A 153 -9.71 6.67 -13.27
C TRP A 153 -8.24 6.49 -13.72
N VAL A 154 -7.33 7.25 -13.15
CA VAL A 154 -5.90 7.30 -13.51
C VAL A 154 -5.17 5.99 -13.21
N LEU A 155 -5.48 5.33 -12.10
CA LEU A 155 -4.79 4.09 -11.69
C LEU A 155 -5.38 2.84 -12.34
N ALA A 156 -6.69 2.83 -12.62
CA ALA A 156 -7.35 1.64 -13.13
C ALA A 156 -7.30 1.55 -14.67
N ASP A 157 -7.30 2.68 -15.40
CA ASP A 157 -7.71 2.67 -16.81
C ASP A 157 -6.62 3.11 -17.81
N ASP A 158 -5.84 4.16 -17.53
CA ASP A 158 -4.88 4.73 -18.51
C ASP A 158 -3.54 5.18 -17.91
N LEU A 159 -2.58 4.23 -17.82
CA LEU A 159 -1.20 4.51 -17.39
C LEU A 159 -0.38 5.30 -18.43
N ALA A 160 -0.81 5.37 -19.69
CA ALA A 160 -0.16 6.14 -20.74
C ALA A 160 -0.71 7.56 -20.87
N GLY A 161 -1.77 7.86 -20.11
CA GLY A 161 -2.46 9.14 -20.11
C GLY A 161 -1.61 10.28 -19.54
N PRO A 162 -2.04 11.54 -19.78
CA PRO A 162 -1.27 12.73 -19.43
C PRO A 162 -1.13 12.97 -17.92
N ALA A 163 -1.89 12.26 -17.08
CA ALA A 163 -1.77 12.30 -15.62
C ALA A 163 -0.50 11.59 -15.11
N TRP A 164 0.13 10.75 -15.96
CA TRP A 164 1.36 10.06 -15.66
C TRP A 164 2.53 10.67 -16.40
N SER A 165 3.67 10.66 -15.73
CA SER A 165 4.97 10.88 -16.34
C SER A 165 5.82 9.61 -16.22
N SER A 166 6.95 9.56 -16.93
CA SER A 166 7.89 8.45 -16.81
C SER A 166 9.06 8.83 -15.93
N LEU A 167 9.39 7.97 -14.97
CA LEU A 167 10.55 8.09 -14.10
C LEU A 167 11.39 6.82 -14.22
N SER A 168 12.68 6.95 -14.49
CA SER A 168 13.60 5.80 -14.50
C SER A 168 14.27 5.66 -13.15
N LEU A 169 14.01 4.54 -12.47
CA LEU A 169 14.56 4.22 -11.15
C LEU A 169 15.31 2.88 -11.22
N PRO A 170 16.41 2.70 -10.47
CA PRO A 170 17.10 1.43 -10.42
C PRO A 170 16.24 0.37 -9.72
N VAL A 171 16.14 -0.81 -10.34
CA VAL A 171 15.61 -2.04 -9.76
C VAL A 171 16.73 -3.07 -9.82
N ASP A 172 17.21 -3.55 -8.68
CA ASP A 172 18.40 -4.39 -8.57
C ASP A 172 19.61 -3.79 -9.33
N GLY A 173 19.74 -2.46 -9.29
CA GLY A 173 20.78 -1.71 -10.00
C GLY A 173 20.54 -1.50 -11.51
N VAL A 174 19.44 -2.00 -12.07
CA VAL A 174 19.07 -1.83 -13.49
C VAL A 174 18.09 -0.67 -13.66
N PRO A 175 18.41 0.36 -14.47
CA PRO A 175 17.47 1.43 -14.77
C PRO A 175 16.17 0.89 -15.38
N THR A 176 15.05 1.11 -14.69
CA THR A 176 13.74 0.54 -15.03
C THR A 176 12.71 1.68 -15.11
N PRO A 177 11.85 1.71 -16.15
CA PRO A 177 10.83 2.74 -16.27
C PRO A 177 9.65 2.48 -15.30
N PHE A 178 9.20 3.54 -14.65
CA PHE A 178 7.99 3.60 -13.83
C PHE A 178 7.06 4.69 -14.36
N HIS A 179 5.76 4.45 -14.25
CA HIS A 179 4.74 5.49 -14.28
C HIS A 179 4.82 6.25 -12.96
N TYR A 180 4.87 7.57 -13.02
CA TYR A 180 5.02 8.46 -11.86
C TYR A 180 3.97 9.56 -11.87
N ARG A 181 3.32 9.78 -10.73
CA ARG A 181 2.37 10.87 -10.47
C ARG A 181 2.64 11.46 -9.10
N GLU A 182 2.57 12.78 -9.01
CA GLU A 182 2.72 13.54 -7.77
C GLU A 182 1.52 14.48 -7.60
N SER A 183 1.06 14.62 -6.36
CA SER A 183 0.05 15.57 -5.94
C SER A 183 0.50 16.24 -4.64
N GLU A 184 -0.30 17.19 -4.14
CA GLU A 184 -0.03 17.83 -2.84
C GLU A 184 0.01 16.84 -1.65
N PHE A 185 -0.59 15.66 -1.81
CA PHE A 185 -0.70 14.64 -0.77
C PHE A 185 0.49 13.67 -0.73
N GLY A 186 1.31 13.66 -1.78
CA GLY A 186 2.42 12.73 -1.95
C GLY A 186 2.56 12.28 -3.40
N TRP A 187 3.25 11.17 -3.59
CA TRP A 187 3.50 10.61 -4.91
C TRP A 187 3.11 9.14 -4.96
N VAL A 188 2.84 8.67 -6.18
CA VAL A 188 2.58 7.28 -6.52
C VAL A 188 3.43 6.92 -7.73
N LEU A 189 3.96 5.71 -7.74
CA LEU A 189 4.66 5.14 -8.88
C LEU A 189 4.32 3.68 -9.09
N ALA A 190 4.38 3.22 -10.33
CA ALA A 190 4.09 1.84 -10.69
C ALA A 190 4.90 1.38 -11.90
N GLY A 191 5.40 0.15 -11.84
CA GLY A 191 6.21 -0.44 -12.90
C GLY A 191 6.31 -1.95 -12.77
N SER A 192 7.11 -2.55 -13.65
CA SER A 192 7.43 -3.97 -13.59
C SER A 192 8.93 -4.15 -13.42
N THR A 193 9.30 -5.11 -12.59
CA THR A 193 10.68 -5.52 -12.40
C THR A 193 11.13 -6.41 -13.58
N PRO A 194 12.43 -6.53 -13.86
CA PRO A 194 12.95 -7.46 -14.87
C PRO A 194 12.50 -8.93 -14.68
N GLN A 195 12.17 -9.31 -13.45
CA GLN A 195 11.71 -10.64 -13.04
C GLN A 195 10.18 -10.81 -13.21
N GLY A 196 9.50 -9.80 -13.73
CA GLY A 196 8.07 -9.82 -14.07
C GLY A 196 7.13 -9.42 -12.94
N VAL A 197 7.60 -9.31 -11.70
CA VAL A 197 6.81 -8.85 -10.54
C VAL A 197 6.45 -7.37 -10.72
N HIS A 198 5.21 -7.00 -10.45
CA HIS A 198 4.77 -5.61 -10.52
C HIS A 198 5.04 -4.91 -9.18
N VAL A 199 5.58 -3.71 -9.25
CA VAL A 199 5.91 -2.88 -8.09
C VAL A 199 5.13 -1.59 -8.19
N GLY A 200 4.33 -1.33 -7.17
CA GLY A 200 3.78 -0.01 -6.89
C GLY A 200 4.55 0.60 -5.73
N ALA A 201 4.63 1.92 -5.64
CA ALA A 201 5.07 2.56 -4.41
C ALA A 201 4.36 3.90 -4.23
N TYR A 202 4.27 4.34 -2.99
CA TYR A 202 3.77 5.65 -2.65
C TYR A 202 4.55 6.23 -1.48
N GLY A 203 4.53 7.55 -1.33
CA GLY A 203 5.22 8.19 -0.22
C GLY A 203 4.89 9.66 -0.09
N ARG A 204 5.31 10.22 1.05
CA ARG A 204 5.15 11.63 1.41
C ARG A 204 6.33 12.07 2.26
N GLY A 205 6.76 13.32 2.12
CA GLY A 205 7.91 13.89 2.85
C GLY A 205 9.29 13.32 2.44
N MET A 206 9.32 12.21 1.71
CA MET A 206 10.46 11.70 0.97
C MET A 206 10.29 11.97 -0.52
N SER A 207 11.38 12.26 -1.23
CA SER A 207 11.35 12.39 -2.68
C SER A 207 11.27 11.02 -3.34
N ALA A 208 10.43 10.87 -4.37
CA ALA A 208 10.45 9.71 -5.26
C ALA A 208 11.73 9.67 -6.12
N TYR A 209 12.30 10.84 -6.40
CA TYR A 209 13.49 10.98 -7.22
C TYR A 209 14.71 10.45 -6.45
N GLY A 210 15.38 9.45 -7.01
CA GLY A 210 16.56 8.83 -6.40
C GLY A 210 16.26 7.64 -5.50
N LEU A 211 15.01 7.18 -5.43
CA LEU A 211 14.72 5.87 -4.85
C LEU A 211 15.31 4.77 -5.73
N GLY A 212 15.79 3.71 -5.09
CA GLY A 212 16.13 2.45 -5.73
C GLY A 212 15.37 1.32 -5.09
N PHE A 213 14.97 0.34 -5.89
CA PHE A 213 14.28 -0.86 -5.44
C PHE A 213 15.21 -2.07 -5.56
N ALA A 214 15.09 -2.99 -4.62
CA ALA A 214 15.79 -4.25 -4.69
C ALA A 214 14.94 -5.38 -4.13
N VAL A 215 15.23 -6.61 -4.58
CA VAL A 215 14.71 -7.81 -3.93
C VAL A 215 15.15 -7.82 -2.46
N ILE A 216 14.19 -8.00 -1.56
CA ILE A 216 14.45 -8.12 -0.13
C ILE A 216 15.04 -9.51 0.12
N LYS A 217 16.31 -9.53 0.55
CA LYS A 217 17.04 -10.77 0.84
C LYS A 217 16.55 -11.46 2.11
N ASP A 218 16.14 -10.67 3.10
CA ASP A 218 15.62 -11.16 4.39
C ASP A 218 14.42 -10.30 4.82
N ILE A 219 13.21 -10.80 4.60
CA ILE A 219 11.98 -10.09 4.97
C ILE A 219 11.75 -10.07 6.49
N THR A 220 12.42 -10.96 7.23
CA THR A 220 12.28 -11.01 8.69
C THR A 220 12.98 -9.83 9.36
N SER A 221 13.88 -9.13 8.66
CA SER A 221 14.52 -7.92 9.17
C SER A 221 13.59 -6.70 9.27
N TYR A 222 12.35 -6.81 8.78
CA TYR A 222 11.32 -5.76 8.84
C TYR A 222 10.37 -5.92 10.05
N ALA A 223 10.62 -6.89 10.94
CA ALA A 223 9.70 -7.29 12.01
C ALA A 223 10.24 -7.08 13.43
#